data_AF-A0AA35ZTA2-F1
#
_entry.id   AF-A0AA35ZTA2-F1
#
_cell.length_a   1.000
_cell.length_b   1.000
_cell.length_c   1.000
_cell.angle_alpha   90.00
_cell.angle_beta   90.00
_cell.angle_gamma   90.00
#
_symmetry.space_group_name_H-M   'P 1'
#
loop_
_entity.id
_entity.type
_entity.pdbx_description
1 polymer ?
#
loop_
_entity_poly.entity_id
_entity_poly.type
_entity_poly.pdbx_seq_one_letter_code
_entity_poly.pdbx_strand_id
1 'polypeptide(L)'
;MVNLPVVIPSPVEYRQLEMTYGLSSLEGVEFPSPGSSISSPPPDKIGVYLKTLDAGICFPLTDFQEEVLQKDGCSLLMLTPNAVNKVVAFEMICRANGYLPDYFVFKFF
;
A
#
# COMPACT_ATOMS: atom_id res chain seq x y z
N MET A 1 0.30 9.74 -18.13
CA MET A 1 1.03 9.10 -17.00
C MET A 1 2.30 9.90 -16.76
N VAL A 2 2.52 10.37 -15.53
CA VAL A 2 3.76 11.08 -15.17
C VAL A 2 4.81 10.02 -14.86
N ASN A 3 5.90 9.97 -15.63
CA ASN A 3 7.07 9.16 -15.30
C ASN A 3 7.80 9.81 -14.12
N LEU A 4 7.46 9.41 -12.91
CA LEU A 4 8.26 9.75 -11.74
C LEU A 4 9.55 8.91 -11.81
N PRO A 5 10.73 9.51 -11.57
CA PRO A 5 11.97 8.75 -11.56
C PRO A 5 11.91 7.66 -10.49
N VAL A 6 12.23 6.43 -10.87
CA VAL A 6 12.39 5.32 -9.92
C VAL A 6 13.67 5.58 -9.14
N VAL A 7 13.52 5.98 -7.89
CA VAL A 7 14.64 6.12 -6.95
C VAL A 7 14.99 4.73 -6.45
N ILE A 8 16.21 4.28 -6.74
CA ILE A 8 16.72 2.99 -6.26
C ILE A 8 17.48 3.26 -4.97
N PRO A 9 16.99 2.78 -3.81
CA PRO A 9 17.69 2.95 -2.56
C PRO A 9 19.00 2.14 -2.55
N SER A 10 20.03 2.71 -1.94
CA SER A 10 21.25 1.99 -1.58
C SER A 10 20.94 0.84 -0.60
N PRO A 11 21.87 -0.13 -0.41
CA PRO A 11 21.66 -1.23 0.53
C PRO A 11 21.42 -0.80 1.99
N VAL A 12 21.87 0.40 2.37
CA VAL A 12 21.62 0.97 3.71
C VAL A 12 20.21 1.56 3.79
N GLU A 13 19.80 2.32 2.78
CA GLU A 13 18.44 2.87 2.69
C GLU A 13 17.40 1.74 2.60
N TYR A 14 17.72 0.64 1.90
CA TYR A 14 16.89 -0.55 1.85
C TYR A 14 16.56 -1.07 3.26
N ARG A 15 17.59 -1.39 4.06
CA ARG A 15 17.39 -1.88 5.42
C ARG A 15 16.59 -0.90 6.27
N GLN A 16 16.81 0.40 6.09
CA GLN A 16 16.05 1.41 6.80
C GLN A 16 14.57 1.38 6.43
N LEU A 17 14.23 1.26 5.15
CA LEU A 17 12.85 1.15 4.68
C LEU A 17 12.19 -0.13 5.21
N GLU A 18 12.89 -1.26 5.19
CA GLU A 18 12.35 -2.51 5.73
C GLU A 18 12.02 -2.41 7.22
N MET A 19 12.92 -1.83 8.03
CA MET A 19 12.68 -1.62 9.45
C MET A 19 11.53 -0.62 9.69
N THR A 20 11.44 0.41 8.86
CA THR A 20 10.44 1.49 9.02
C THR A 20 9.03 1.00 8.74
N TYR A 21 8.84 0.18 7.70
CA TYR A 21 7.50 -0.31 7.31
C TYR A 21 7.26 -1.80 7.64
N GLY A 22 8.16 -2.44 8.40
CA GLY A 22 8.04 -3.85 8.78
C GLY A 22 8.12 -4.82 7.59
N LEU A 23 8.81 -4.46 6.51
CA LEU A 23 8.91 -5.31 5.32
C LEU A 23 9.83 -6.52 5.52
N SER A 24 10.71 -6.50 6.53
CA SER A 24 11.66 -7.59 6.81
C SER A 24 10.99 -8.94 7.08
N SER A 25 9.73 -8.94 7.52
CA SER A 25 8.95 -10.16 7.77
C SER A 25 8.16 -10.65 6.55
N LEU A 26 8.16 -9.90 5.44
CA LEU A 26 7.42 -10.24 4.24
C LEU A 26 8.32 -11.01 3.27
N GLU A 27 7.91 -12.23 2.90
CA GLU A 27 8.59 -12.97 1.85
C GLU A 27 8.34 -12.32 0.47
N GLY A 28 9.38 -12.28 -0.36
CA GLY A 28 9.26 -11.84 -1.75
C GLY A 28 9.21 -10.32 -1.98
N VAL A 29 9.59 -9.49 -1.00
CA VAL A 29 9.81 -8.06 -1.23
C VAL A 29 11.05 -7.87 -2.11
N GLU A 30 10.89 -7.14 -3.22
CA GLU A 30 11.95 -6.84 -4.17
C GLU A 30 11.93 -5.36 -4.55
N PHE A 31 13.11 -4.78 -4.72
CA PHE A 31 13.26 -3.39 -5.15
C PHE A 31 13.31 -3.31 -6.68
N PRO A 32 12.68 -2.28 -7.28
CA PRO A 32 12.69 -2.14 -8.72
C PRO A 32 14.12 -1.92 -9.24
N SER A 33 14.45 -2.57 -10.36
CA SER A 33 15.70 -2.36 -11.08
C SER A 33 15.67 -1.02 -11.84
N PRO A 34 16.83 -0.48 -12.26
CA PRO A 34 16.85 0.70 -13.14
C PRO A 34 16.00 0.48 -14.39
N GLY A 35 15.09 1.42 -14.66
CA GLY A 35 14.18 1.33 -15.81
C GLY A 35 12.93 0.46 -15.59
N SER A 36 12.77 -0.17 -14.43
CA SER A 36 11.51 -0.83 -14.07
C SER A 36 10.37 0.19 -14.00
N SER A 37 9.16 -0.25 -14.35
CA SER A 37 7.94 0.56 -14.22
C SER A 37 6.97 -0.11 -13.27
N ILE A 38 6.31 0.69 -12.44
CA ILE A 38 5.24 0.19 -11.57
C ILE A 38 4.02 -0.32 -12.36
N SER A 39 3.85 0.15 -13.61
CA SER A 39 2.79 -0.32 -14.52
C SER A 39 3.12 -1.65 -15.18
N SER A 40 4.31 -2.20 -14.94
CA SER A 40 4.78 -3.45 -15.52
C SER A 40 5.67 -4.18 -14.51
N PRO A 41 5.12 -4.57 -13.34
CA PRO A 41 5.86 -5.35 -12.36
C PRO A 41 6.20 -6.75 -12.92
N PRO A 42 7.20 -7.44 -12.34
CA PRO A 42 7.43 -8.84 -12.65
C PRO A 42 6.17 -9.70 -12.45
N PRO A 43 6.05 -10.85 -13.16
CA PRO A 43 5.01 -11.83 -12.88
C PRO A 43 4.96 -12.17 -11.39
N ASP A 44 3.76 -12.33 -10.84
CA ASP A 44 3.52 -12.66 -9.42
C ASP A 44 3.93 -11.60 -8.40
N LYS A 45 4.21 -10.36 -8.85
CA LYS A 45 4.51 -9.22 -7.97
C LYS A 45 3.50 -8.09 -8.17
N ILE A 46 3.28 -7.33 -7.10
CA ILE A 46 2.62 -6.02 -7.17
C ILE A 46 3.65 -4.92 -6.95
N GLY A 47 3.53 -3.83 -7.71
CA GLY A 47 4.26 -2.61 -7.41
C GLY A 47 3.58 -1.86 -6.26
N VAL A 48 4.36 -1.16 -5.44
CA VAL A 48 3.81 -0.27 -4.40
C VAL A 48 4.67 0.99 -4.35
N TYR A 49 4.04 2.17 -4.29
CA TYR A 49 4.77 3.40 -4.04
C TYR A 49 5.13 3.52 -2.56
N LEU A 50 6.32 4.02 -2.24
CA LEU A 50 6.71 4.33 -0.85
C LEU A 50 5.68 5.25 -0.17
N LYS A 51 5.12 6.22 -0.90
CA LYS A 51 4.06 7.10 -0.39
C LYS A 51 2.77 6.38 0.03
N THR A 52 2.51 5.21 -0.52
CA THR A 52 1.38 4.36 -0.10
C THR A 52 1.68 3.73 1.26
N LEU A 53 2.94 3.33 1.51
CA LEU A 53 3.40 2.86 2.83
C LEU A 53 3.43 4.01 3.86
N ASP A 54 3.85 5.21 3.46
CA ASP A 54 3.77 6.42 4.30
C ASP A 54 2.32 6.75 4.70
N ALA A 55 1.37 6.41 3.84
CA ALA A 55 -0.06 6.57 4.10
C ALA A 55 -0.64 5.48 5.03
N GLY A 56 0.22 4.60 5.56
CA GLY A 56 -0.14 3.60 6.55
C GLY A 56 -0.73 2.31 5.97
N ILE A 57 -0.62 2.06 4.66
CA ILE A 57 -0.90 0.72 4.15
C ILE A 57 0.15 -0.24 4.71
N CYS A 58 -0.30 -1.38 5.23
CA CYS A 58 0.58 -2.45 5.70
C CYS A 58 0.26 -3.72 4.93
N PHE A 59 1.25 -4.59 4.76
CA PHE A 59 1.07 -5.90 4.13
C PHE A 59 1.28 -7.03 5.14
N PRO A 60 0.52 -8.14 5.06
CA PRO A 60 -0.66 -8.32 4.22
C PRO A 60 -1.77 -7.29 4.53
N LEU A 61 -2.60 -7.00 3.53
CA LEU A 61 -3.72 -6.06 3.70
C LEU A 61 -4.70 -6.63 4.74
N THR A 62 -5.42 -5.75 5.43
CA THR A 62 -6.50 -6.19 6.31
C THR A 62 -7.71 -6.65 5.49
N ASP A 63 -8.55 -7.53 6.04
CA ASP A 63 -9.78 -8.00 5.37
C ASP A 63 -10.63 -6.84 4.83
N PHE A 64 -10.70 -5.74 5.58
CA PHE A 64 -11.43 -4.54 5.18
C PHE A 64 -10.76 -3.80 4.01
N GLN A 65 -9.44 -3.64 4.04
CA GLN A 65 -8.71 -3.01 2.94
C GLN A 65 -8.86 -3.82 1.64
N GLU A 66 -8.80 -5.15 1.74
CA GLU A 66 -9.07 -6.04 0.60
C GLU A 66 -10.51 -5.91 0.12
N GLU A 67 -11.49 -5.87 1.03
CA GLU A 67 -12.90 -5.69 0.69
C GLU A 67 -13.14 -4.38 -0.08
N VAL A 68 -12.54 -3.27 0.36
CA VAL A 68 -12.64 -1.98 -0.33
C VAL A 68 -12.10 -2.07 -1.75
N LEU A 69 -10.90 -2.62 -1.92
CA LEU A 69 -10.29 -2.78 -3.24
C LEU A 69 -11.14 -3.65 -4.17
N GLN A 70 -11.65 -4.78 -3.66
CA GLN A 70 -12.50 -5.70 -4.42
C GLN A 70 -13.83 -5.05 -4.82
N LYS A 71 -14.53 -4.38 -3.89
CA LYS A 71 -15.84 -3.78 -4.14
C LYS A 71 -15.78 -2.54 -5.02
N ASP A 72 -14.73 -1.72 -4.89
CA ASP A 72 -14.50 -0.58 -5.79
C ASP A 72 -13.88 -1.01 -7.13
N GLY A 73 -13.57 -2.31 -7.31
CA GLY A 73 -12.99 -2.84 -8.54
C GLY A 73 -11.61 -2.22 -8.85
N CYS A 74 -10.86 -1.88 -7.80
CA CYS A 74 -9.59 -1.17 -7.95
C CYS A 74 -8.40 -1.97 -7.41
N SER A 75 -7.24 -1.76 -8.04
CA SER A 75 -5.96 -2.21 -7.53
C SER A 75 -5.38 -1.12 -6.63
N LEU A 76 -4.61 -1.52 -5.63
CA LEU A 76 -3.85 -0.59 -4.78
C LEU A 76 -3.02 0.41 -5.59
N LEU A 77 -2.52 0.00 -6.76
CA LEU A 77 -1.76 0.85 -7.69
C LEU A 77 -2.56 2.01 -8.29
N MET A 78 -3.89 1.90 -8.31
CA MET A 78 -4.77 2.95 -8.83
C MET A 78 -5.16 3.95 -7.73
N LEU A 79 -4.87 3.64 -6.46
CA LEU A 79 -5.17 4.54 -5.37
C LEU A 79 -4.13 5.65 -5.26
N THR A 80 -4.62 6.87 -5.09
CA THR A 80 -3.76 7.97 -4.65
C THR A 80 -3.35 7.76 -3.18
N PRO A 81 -2.21 8.28 -2.72
CA PRO A 81 -1.85 8.22 -1.30
C PRO A 81 -2.95 8.78 -0.37
N ASN A 82 -3.72 9.78 -0.84
CA ASN A 82 -4.87 10.30 -0.11
C ASN A 82 -6.01 9.30 0.01
N ALA A 83 -6.29 8.53 -1.05
CA ALA A 83 -7.29 7.46 -0.99
C ALA A 83 -6.87 6.35 -0.02
N VAL A 84 -5.59 5.97 -0.04
CA VAL A 84 -5.02 5.02 0.92
C VAL A 84 -5.19 5.52 2.36
N ASN A 85 -4.77 6.77 2.62
CA ASN A 85 -4.93 7.41 3.94
C ASN A 85 -6.39 7.37 4.42
N LYS A 86 -7.36 7.63 3.54
CA LYS A 86 -8.78 7.57 3.91
C LYS A 86 -9.21 6.17 4.35
N VAL A 87 -8.83 5.13 3.61
CA VAL A 87 -9.16 3.73 3.94
C VAL A 87 -8.54 3.34 5.28
N VAL A 88 -7.25 3.62 5.45
CA VAL A 88 -6.50 3.31 6.69
C VAL A 88 -7.07 4.08 7.88
N ALA A 89 -7.32 5.38 7.73
CA ALA A 89 -7.87 6.21 8.80
C ALA A 89 -9.25 5.75 9.25
N PHE A 90 -10.14 5.42 8.30
CA PHE A 90 -11.46 4.90 8.61
C PHE A 90 -11.37 3.60 9.42
N GLU A 91 -10.56 2.65 8.96
CA GLU A 91 -10.34 1.38 9.66
C GLU A 91 -9.82 1.61 11.08
N MET A 92 -8.81 2.46 11.24
CA MET A 92 -8.23 2.79 12.54
C MET A 92 -9.28 3.40 13.48
N ILE A 93 -10.11 4.32 12.99
CA ILE A 93 -11.18 4.95 13.79
C ILE A 93 -12.21 3.91 14.23
N CYS A 94 -12.68 3.04 13.33
CA CYS A 94 -13.62 1.97 13.69
C CYS A 94 -13.05 1.08 14.79
N ARG A 95 -11.84 0.56 14.59
CA ARG A 95 -11.19 -0.36 15.54
C ARG A 95 -10.91 0.31 16.88
N ALA A 96 -10.46 1.58 16.89
CA ALA A 96 -10.23 2.34 18.11
C ALA A 96 -11.50 2.54 18.95
N ASN A 97 -12.67 2.54 18.30
CA ASN A 97 -13.97 2.64 18.96
C ASN A 97 -14.65 1.28 19.20
N GLY A 98 -13.97 0.16 18.94
CA GLY A 98 -14.50 -1.19 19.15
C GLY A 98 -15.48 -1.66 18.07
N TYR A 99 -15.54 -0.98 16.92
CA TYR A 99 -16.36 -1.38 15.79
C TYR A 99 -15.52 -2.13 14.75
N LEU A 100 -16.16 -3.08 14.06
CA LEU A 100 -15.61 -3.62 12.82
C LEU A 100 -15.82 -2.58 11.71
N PRO A 101 -14.80 -2.28 10.90
CA PRO A 101 -14.98 -1.42 9.74
C PRO A 101 -15.92 -2.10 8.73
N ASP A 102 -16.84 -1.33 8.17
CA ASP A 102 -17.83 -1.79 7.19
C ASP A 102 -17.72 -0.97 5.90
N TYR A 103 -17.72 -1.66 4.76
CA TYR A 103 -17.58 -1.03 3.46
C TYR A 103 -18.70 -0.01 3.17
N PHE A 104 -19.97 -0.31 3.51
CA PHE A 104 -21.06 0.59 3.20
C PHE A 104 -21.00 1.86 4.05
N VAL A 105 -20.61 1.75 5.32
CA VAL A 105 -20.37 2.91 6.19
C VAL A 105 -19.19 3.74 5.66
N PHE A 106 -18.12 3.09 5.20
CA PHE A 106 -16.97 3.77 4.60
C PHE A 106 -17.34 4.65 3.41
N LYS A 107 -18.33 4.26 2.58
CA LYS A 107 -18.76 5.10 1.44
C LYS A 107 -19.36 6.45 1.86
N PHE A 108 -19.70 6.63 3.14
CA PHE A 108 -20.19 7.89 3.68
C PHE A 108 -19.13 8.72 4.43
N PHE A 109 -17.88 8.22 4.51
CA PHE A 109 -16.75 8.86 5.20
C PHE A 109 -15.86 9.69 4.26
#